data_AF-A0A848LFY6-F1
#
_entry.id   AF-A0A848LFY6-F1
#
_cell.length_a   1.000
_cell.length_b   1.000
_cell.length_c   1.000
_cell.angle_alpha   90.00
_cell.angle_beta   90.00
_cell.angle_gamma   90.00
#
_symmetry.space_group_name_H-M   'P 1'
#
loop_
_entity.id
_entity.type
_entity.pdbx_description
1 polymer ?
#
loop_
_entity_poly.entity_id
_entity_poly.type
_entity_poly.pdbx_seq_one_letter_code
_entity_poly.pdbx_strand_id
1 'polypeptide(L)'
;MRHPLVAKELRDQRPFLWLALFFIAVEVISTLWTEPLGFAPYASTFVERFKAGGDLSILTSIFTFALGSGLMVREQDDRTLEFLDALPTSRLQLFGVKVLVALGTVLVYPLGVSLWLLGAHVLSRTSLDPGLHLDMLAVGTVLRVAQAFTVLALALALAPLRRLGWTALAVLMLAQSLLQERVPWLSALNPLRLTEPEFEGTRWRWPLEALGLQLSVACVLMALALAQFLGLGERLAGAMQRRLQGSWMGTLATLATIGMFFAVLVQVFENEGEEAKEDVGGSSKVEFPSMTSAQADTGHYRFTYPSHLSRRAQPLLQDADSVFEEVRTFLGVEAGAPIQADLGGSARHTAGTAYWNTLRLNLAGLDDASGARDVLRHETTHVLAQRITGVEAAPRLSAMRLLSEGLATYVEHRFGANAEELEAYEVIAAAARARREVKTEELLDLDRLAAERDENWVYPLGRAFIEVLVRRHGDGAPARVLAALGRKDAPEGLEGALAWQDAFQTAGIDLSRVFDDFFAYLDEQALRHASVIDSLPRPRGAVERKDERVGIRAVVDGPIPEGWRVVCRFRPEETSEPHEVDGPYSGPGPHWREPSELSEGNLWYQLGLQGPHGFVLYEPWTLVRAR
;
A
#
# COMPACT_ATOMS: atom_id res chain seq x y z
N MET A 1 -38.97 -25.99 20.88
CA MET A 1 -38.56 -25.11 22.00
C MET A 1 -37.26 -24.32 21.77
N ARG A 2 -36.50 -24.47 20.66
CA ARG A 2 -35.23 -23.71 20.45
C ARG A 2 -35.43 -22.24 20.04
N HIS A 3 -36.50 -21.93 19.32
CA HIS A 3 -36.80 -20.59 18.80
C HIS A 3 -36.90 -19.46 19.86
N PRO A 4 -37.58 -19.63 21.02
CA PRO A 4 -37.67 -18.55 22.01
C PRO A 4 -36.32 -18.22 22.68
N LEU A 5 -35.43 -19.20 22.86
CA LEU A 5 -34.08 -18.96 23.41
C LEU A 5 -33.23 -18.14 22.45
N VAL A 6 -33.21 -18.50 21.17
CA VAL A 6 -32.50 -17.74 20.13
C VAL A 6 -33.04 -16.30 20.06
N ALA A 7 -34.36 -16.12 20.09
CA ALA A 7 -34.98 -14.80 20.05
C ALA A 7 -34.64 -13.94 21.28
N LYS A 8 -34.51 -14.57 22.47
CA LYS A 8 -34.04 -13.89 23.69
C LYS A 8 -32.59 -13.44 23.52
N GLU A 9 -31.68 -14.35 23.20
CA GLU A 9 -30.25 -14.02 23.11
C GLU A 9 -29.98 -12.99 21.99
N LEU A 10 -30.68 -13.09 20.86
CA LEU A 10 -30.57 -12.09 19.80
C LEU A 10 -31.06 -10.70 20.25
N ARG A 11 -32.12 -10.65 21.07
CA ARG A 11 -32.61 -9.41 21.67
C ARG A 11 -31.56 -8.80 22.60
N ASP A 12 -30.91 -9.63 23.41
CA ASP A 12 -29.89 -9.20 24.37
C ASP A 12 -28.63 -8.68 23.65
N GLN A 13 -28.32 -9.20 22.46
CA GLN A 13 -27.18 -8.78 21.63
C GLN A 13 -27.49 -7.65 20.62
N ARG A 14 -28.72 -7.10 20.61
CA ARG A 14 -29.12 -6.02 19.70
C ARG A 14 -28.16 -4.82 19.67
N PRO A 15 -27.60 -4.32 20.79
CA PRO A 15 -26.67 -3.19 20.76
C PRO A 15 -25.44 -3.49 19.90
N PHE A 16 -24.88 -4.69 20.01
CA PHE A 16 -23.76 -5.12 19.18
C PHE A 16 -24.19 -5.28 17.72
N LEU A 17 -25.33 -5.91 17.45
CA LEU A 17 -25.85 -6.01 16.08
C LEU A 17 -25.98 -4.64 15.39
N TRP A 18 -26.53 -3.64 16.10
CA TRP A 18 -26.62 -2.27 15.57
C TRP A 18 -25.25 -1.62 15.37
N LEU A 19 -24.30 -1.87 16.27
CA LEU A 19 -22.94 -1.37 16.13
C LEU A 19 -22.22 -1.99 14.92
N ALA A 20 -22.40 -3.29 14.66
CA ALA A 20 -21.89 -3.95 13.47
C ALA A 20 -22.49 -3.35 12.18
N LEU A 21 -23.80 -3.13 12.15
CA LEU A 21 -24.49 -2.49 11.02
C LEU A 21 -24.04 -1.04 10.82
N PHE A 22 -23.81 -0.31 11.91
CA PHE A 22 -23.28 1.05 11.87
C PHE A 22 -21.89 1.09 11.24
N PHE A 23 -20.97 0.21 11.65
CA PHE A 23 -19.64 0.14 11.03
C PHE A 23 -19.69 -0.23 9.55
N ILE A 24 -20.56 -1.16 9.14
CA ILE A 24 -20.78 -1.43 7.71
C ILE A 24 -21.26 -0.17 6.98
N ALA A 25 -22.22 0.58 7.55
CA ALA A 25 -22.74 1.78 6.91
C ALA A 25 -21.67 2.88 6.78
N VAL A 26 -20.86 3.09 7.83
CA VAL A 26 -19.73 4.05 7.80
C VAL A 26 -18.73 3.65 6.72
N GLU A 27 -18.35 2.38 6.67
CA GLU A 27 -17.43 1.84 5.67
C GLU A 27 -17.93 2.07 4.24
N VAL A 28 -19.21 1.74 3.98
CA VAL A 28 -19.86 1.94 2.68
C VAL A 28 -19.90 3.42 2.31
N ILE A 29 -20.30 4.29 3.24
CA ILE A 29 -20.37 5.74 3.00
C ILE A 29 -18.98 6.32 2.74
N SER A 30 -17.98 5.92 3.53
CA SER A 30 -16.59 6.36 3.36
C SER A 30 -16.07 5.98 1.98
N THR A 31 -16.21 4.70 1.60
CA THR A 31 -15.81 4.19 0.29
C THR A 31 -16.47 4.96 -0.85
N LEU A 32 -17.79 5.21 -0.75
CA LEU A 32 -18.53 5.96 -1.76
C LEU A 32 -18.15 7.44 -1.84
N TRP A 33 -17.55 7.99 -0.78
CA TRP A 33 -17.14 9.40 -0.71
C TRP A 33 -15.72 9.60 -1.26
N THR A 34 -14.83 8.65 -0.98
CA THR A 34 -13.41 8.73 -1.39
C THR A 34 -13.18 8.20 -2.81
N GLU A 35 -13.97 7.20 -3.23
CA GLU A 35 -13.77 6.51 -4.51
C GLU A 35 -15.07 6.45 -5.31
N PRO A 36 -15.05 6.82 -6.61
CA PRO A 36 -16.22 6.61 -7.46
C PRO A 36 -16.49 5.12 -7.60
N LEU A 37 -17.77 4.72 -7.52
CA LEU A 37 -18.22 3.37 -7.81
C LEU A 37 -17.65 2.91 -9.16
N GLY A 38 -16.87 1.83 -9.16
CA GLY A 38 -16.27 1.30 -10.38
C GLY A 38 -14.74 1.38 -10.45
N PHE A 39 -14.09 2.12 -9.55
CA PHE A 39 -12.68 2.51 -9.70
C PHE A 39 -11.71 1.85 -8.72
N ALA A 40 -12.21 1.01 -7.81
CA ALA A 40 -11.38 0.28 -6.87
C ALA A 40 -10.95 -1.07 -7.48
N PRO A 41 -9.66 -1.27 -7.82
CA PRO A 41 -9.18 -2.58 -8.28
C PRO A 41 -9.40 -3.62 -7.17
N TYR A 42 -9.91 -4.79 -7.54
CA TYR A 42 -10.13 -5.88 -6.59
C TYR A 42 -8.83 -6.30 -5.90
N ALA A 43 -7.72 -6.36 -6.65
CA ALA A 43 -6.43 -6.79 -6.11
C ALA A 43 -5.89 -5.89 -4.98
N SER A 44 -6.01 -4.55 -5.11
CA SER A 44 -5.53 -3.63 -4.07
C SER A 44 -6.46 -3.65 -2.85
N THR A 45 -7.77 -3.49 -3.08
CA THR A 45 -8.75 -3.43 -1.98
C THR A 45 -8.92 -4.75 -1.23
N PHE A 46 -8.74 -5.89 -1.89
CA PHE A 46 -8.79 -7.19 -1.24
C PHE A 46 -7.57 -7.41 -0.34
N VAL A 47 -6.35 -7.26 -0.88
CA VAL A 47 -5.12 -7.54 -0.11
C VAL A 47 -5.02 -6.62 1.11
N GLU A 48 -5.32 -5.34 0.98
CA GLU A 48 -5.31 -4.39 2.11
C GLU A 48 -6.29 -4.80 3.22
N ARG A 49 -7.52 -5.21 2.85
CA ARG A 49 -8.55 -5.60 3.83
C ARG A 49 -8.29 -6.94 4.52
N PHE A 50 -7.41 -7.76 3.95
CA PHE A 50 -7.04 -9.07 4.52
C PHE A 50 -5.63 -9.08 5.13
N LYS A 51 -4.81 -8.02 4.98
CA LYS A 51 -3.47 -7.90 5.61
C LYS A 51 -3.53 -8.18 7.12
N ALA A 52 -2.49 -8.84 7.64
CA ALA A 52 -2.33 -9.00 9.08
C ALA A 52 -2.25 -7.62 9.75
N GLY A 53 -3.12 -7.37 10.72
CA GLY A 53 -3.22 -6.04 11.35
C GLY A 53 -4.03 -5.02 10.54
N GLY A 54 -4.64 -5.40 9.42
CA GLY A 54 -5.61 -4.53 8.74
C GLY A 54 -6.85 -4.27 9.60
N ASP A 55 -7.49 -3.12 9.37
CA ASP A 55 -8.58 -2.60 10.19
C ASP A 55 -9.72 -3.60 10.39
N LEU A 56 -10.10 -4.32 9.33
CA LEU A 56 -11.15 -5.33 9.39
C LEU A 56 -10.84 -6.45 10.39
N SER A 57 -9.58 -6.88 10.45
CA SER A 57 -9.11 -7.96 11.35
C SER A 57 -9.09 -7.51 12.80
N ILE A 58 -8.55 -6.31 13.04
CA ILE A 58 -8.46 -5.71 14.35
C ILE A 58 -9.86 -5.42 14.90
N LEU A 59 -10.70 -4.73 14.12
CA LEU A 59 -12.07 -4.40 14.52
C LEU A 59 -12.91 -5.64 14.78
N THR A 60 -12.81 -6.68 13.95
CA THR A 60 -13.49 -7.96 14.19
C THR A 60 -13.03 -8.57 15.52
N SER A 61 -11.73 -8.55 15.82
CA SER A 61 -11.18 -9.11 17.05
C SER A 61 -11.64 -8.33 18.29
N ILE A 62 -11.55 -6.99 18.27
CA ILE A 62 -12.02 -6.12 19.36
C ILE A 62 -13.51 -6.30 19.60
N PHE A 63 -14.31 -6.29 18.53
CA PHE A 63 -15.76 -6.45 18.59
C PHE A 63 -16.15 -7.83 19.15
N THR A 64 -15.47 -8.89 18.69
CA THR A 64 -15.66 -10.25 19.20
C THR A 64 -15.34 -10.33 20.69
N PHE A 65 -14.20 -9.78 21.11
CA PHE A 65 -13.76 -9.84 22.49
C PHE A 65 -14.68 -9.06 23.42
N ALA A 66 -15.11 -7.85 23.00
CA ALA A 66 -16.07 -7.03 23.74
C ALA A 66 -17.39 -7.77 23.98
N LEU A 67 -17.96 -8.37 22.94
CA LEU A 67 -19.19 -9.15 23.05
C LEU A 67 -19.00 -10.41 23.93
N GLY A 68 -17.93 -11.17 23.71
CA GLY A 68 -17.64 -12.40 24.45
C GLY A 68 -17.40 -12.17 25.94
N SER A 69 -16.65 -11.12 26.29
CA SER A 69 -16.35 -10.78 27.69
C SER A 69 -17.60 -10.42 28.51
N GLY A 70 -18.64 -9.88 27.87
CA GLY A 70 -19.91 -9.55 28.52
C GLY A 70 -20.94 -10.69 28.54
N LEU A 71 -20.76 -11.71 27.71
CA LEU A 71 -21.79 -12.72 27.41
C LEU A 71 -22.20 -13.54 28.64
N MET A 72 -21.24 -13.90 29.48
CA MET A 72 -21.45 -14.79 30.65
C MET A 72 -21.59 -14.03 31.96
N VAL A 73 -21.03 -12.82 32.04
CA VAL A 73 -20.95 -12.02 33.28
C VAL A 73 -22.34 -11.70 33.81
N ARG A 74 -23.29 -11.37 32.93
CA ARG A 74 -24.65 -10.99 33.34
C ARG A 74 -25.39 -12.13 34.05
N GLU A 75 -25.28 -13.36 33.55
CA GLU A 75 -25.96 -14.51 34.14
C GLU A 75 -25.32 -14.92 35.48
N GLN A 76 -24.01 -14.70 35.63
CA GLN A 76 -23.29 -14.90 36.89
C GLN A 76 -23.65 -13.84 37.93
N ASP A 77 -23.74 -12.58 37.51
CA ASP A 77 -24.01 -11.44 38.40
C ASP A 77 -25.47 -11.43 38.87
N ASP A 78 -26.41 -11.73 37.97
CA ASP A 78 -27.84 -11.78 38.28
C ASP A 78 -28.26 -13.09 38.97
N ARG A 79 -27.31 -14.03 39.19
CA ARG A 79 -27.54 -15.38 39.74
C ARG A 79 -28.65 -16.16 39.05
N THR A 80 -28.89 -15.86 37.79
CA THR A 80 -29.94 -16.48 36.98
C THR A 80 -29.62 -17.94 36.64
N LEU A 81 -28.37 -18.39 36.82
CA LEU A 81 -27.98 -19.80 36.66
C LEU A 81 -28.78 -20.76 37.54
N GLU A 82 -29.10 -20.39 38.79
CA GLU A 82 -29.93 -21.20 39.68
C GLU A 82 -31.40 -21.23 39.22
N PHE A 83 -31.89 -20.12 38.67
CA PHE A 83 -33.23 -20.04 38.09
C PHE A 83 -33.36 -20.87 36.82
N LEU A 84 -32.29 -20.98 36.02
CA LEU A 84 -32.26 -21.77 34.79
C LEU A 84 -32.38 -23.28 35.05
N ASP A 85 -31.97 -23.77 36.22
CA ASP A 85 -32.16 -25.18 36.60
C ASP A 85 -33.64 -25.54 36.81
N ALA A 86 -34.51 -24.55 37.03
CA ALA A 86 -35.96 -24.74 37.13
C ALA A 86 -36.66 -24.79 35.75
N LEU A 87 -35.96 -24.42 34.66
CA LEU A 87 -36.51 -24.47 33.30
C LEU A 87 -36.23 -25.83 32.65
N PRO A 88 -37.08 -26.30 31.71
CA PRO A 88 -36.89 -27.56 30.98
C PRO A 88 -35.81 -27.44 29.89
N THR A 89 -34.70 -26.74 30.17
CA THR A 89 -33.60 -26.48 29.23
C THR A 89 -32.28 -26.72 29.92
N SER A 90 -31.40 -27.54 29.34
CA SER A 90 -30.09 -27.79 29.93
C SER A 90 -29.16 -26.59 29.80
N ARG A 91 -28.28 -26.38 30.78
CA ARG A 91 -27.23 -25.34 30.72
C ARG A 91 -26.35 -25.47 29.48
N LEU A 92 -26.05 -26.70 29.05
CA LEU A 92 -25.30 -26.96 27.81
C LEU A 92 -26.01 -26.40 26.57
N GLN A 93 -27.33 -26.61 26.49
CA GLN A 93 -28.13 -26.09 25.38
C GLN A 93 -28.15 -24.56 25.40
N LEU A 94 -28.29 -23.95 26.58
CA LEU A 94 -28.26 -22.49 26.72
C LEU A 94 -26.89 -21.91 26.32
N PHE A 95 -25.80 -22.52 26.79
CA PHE A 95 -24.44 -22.12 26.41
C PHE A 95 -24.23 -22.20 24.90
N GLY A 96 -24.62 -23.33 24.28
CA GLY A 96 -24.53 -23.50 22.83
C GLY A 96 -25.32 -22.45 22.06
N VAL A 97 -26.55 -22.13 22.49
CA VAL A 97 -27.35 -21.06 21.87
C VAL A 97 -26.66 -19.70 22.03
N LYS A 98 -26.13 -19.38 23.21
CA LYS A 98 -25.40 -18.13 23.46
C LYS A 98 -24.18 -17.98 22.55
N VAL A 99 -23.34 -19.02 22.46
CA VAL A 99 -22.15 -19.02 21.59
C VAL A 99 -22.53 -18.89 20.11
N LEU A 100 -23.55 -19.61 19.65
CA LEU A 100 -24.00 -19.53 18.26
C LEU A 100 -24.54 -18.15 17.90
N VAL A 101 -25.37 -17.56 18.77
CA VAL A 101 -25.91 -16.22 18.54
C VAL A 101 -24.80 -15.17 18.62
N ALA A 102 -23.87 -15.30 19.57
CA ALA A 102 -22.70 -14.43 19.69
C ALA A 102 -21.83 -14.45 18.42
N LEU A 103 -21.47 -15.66 17.95
CA LEU A 103 -20.69 -15.83 16.74
C LEU A 103 -21.42 -15.24 15.52
N GLY A 104 -22.73 -15.51 15.38
CA GLY A 104 -23.54 -14.95 14.31
C GLY A 104 -23.57 -13.42 14.32
N THR A 105 -23.78 -12.81 15.49
CA THR A 105 -23.79 -11.34 15.66
C THR A 105 -22.45 -10.71 15.28
N VAL A 106 -21.34 -11.30 15.71
CA VAL A 106 -20.00 -10.78 15.39
C VAL A 106 -19.69 -10.90 13.91
N LEU A 107 -20.08 -12.00 13.26
CA LEU A 107 -19.84 -12.21 11.85
C LEU A 107 -20.62 -11.26 10.93
N VAL A 108 -21.66 -10.57 11.41
CA VAL A 108 -22.39 -9.57 10.61
C VAL A 108 -21.45 -8.52 10.03
N TYR A 109 -20.51 -7.99 10.82
CA TYR A 109 -19.57 -6.97 10.36
C TYR A 109 -18.64 -7.45 9.23
N PRO A 110 -17.75 -8.45 9.44
CA PRO A 110 -16.81 -8.88 8.41
C PRO A 110 -17.50 -9.49 7.18
N LEU A 111 -18.62 -10.20 7.35
CA LEU A 111 -19.38 -10.74 6.21
C LEU A 111 -20.11 -9.63 5.45
N GLY A 112 -20.64 -8.62 6.15
CA GLY A 112 -21.26 -7.46 5.53
C GLY A 112 -20.27 -6.64 4.70
N VAL A 113 -19.06 -6.43 5.22
CA VAL A 113 -17.97 -5.78 4.47
C VAL A 113 -17.53 -6.63 3.27
N SER A 114 -17.41 -7.96 3.43
CA SER A 114 -17.08 -8.87 2.31
C SER A 114 -18.17 -8.87 1.24
N LEU A 115 -19.44 -8.79 1.63
CA LEU A 115 -20.57 -8.68 0.72
C LEU A 115 -20.59 -7.33 0.00
N TRP A 116 -20.27 -6.24 0.70
CA TRP A 116 -20.08 -4.93 0.08
C TRP A 116 -18.97 -4.97 -0.95
N LEU A 117 -17.80 -5.54 -0.61
CA LEU A 117 -16.67 -5.68 -1.53
C LEU A 117 -17.07 -6.48 -2.79
N LEU A 118 -17.78 -7.60 -2.62
CA LEU A 118 -18.32 -8.37 -3.74
C LEU A 118 -19.31 -7.53 -4.58
N GLY A 119 -20.17 -6.75 -3.93
CA GLY A 119 -21.12 -5.86 -4.62
C GLY A 119 -20.42 -4.75 -5.41
N ALA A 120 -19.44 -4.09 -4.78
CA ALA A 120 -18.60 -3.10 -5.42
C ALA A 120 -17.87 -3.70 -6.63
N HIS A 121 -17.32 -4.92 -6.49
CA HIS A 121 -16.65 -5.63 -7.57
C HIS A 121 -17.58 -6.01 -8.73
N VAL A 122 -18.79 -6.47 -8.42
CA VAL A 122 -19.81 -6.77 -9.44
C VAL A 122 -20.15 -5.51 -10.24
N LEU A 123 -20.19 -4.34 -9.59
CA LEU A 123 -20.43 -3.05 -10.23
C LEU A 123 -19.20 -2.49 -10.96
N SER A 124 -18.00 -2.78 -10.45
CA SER A 124 -16.71 -2.33 -10.98
C SER A 124 -16.08 -3.29 -11.96
N ARG A 125 -16.83 -4.29 -12.45
CA ARG A 125 -16.39 -5.23 -13.49
C ARG A 125 -15.85 -4.47 -14.70
N THR A 126 -14.55 -4.25 -14.69
CA THR A 126 -13.78 -3.77 -15.82
C THR A 126 -13.30 -4.97 -16.61
N SER A 127 -12.86 -4.74 -17.84
CA SER A 127 -12.27 -5.79 -18.69
C SER A 127 -10.99 -6.42 -18.14
N LEU A 128 -10.45 -5.89 -17.02
CA LEU A 128 -9.15 -6.24 -16.45
C LEU A 128 -9.22 -7.36 -15.42
N ASP A 129 -10.37 -7.54 -14.77
CA ASP A 129 -10.59 -8.63 -13.83
C ASP A 129 -12.04 -9.14 -13.92
N PRO A 130 -12.32 -10.02 -14.89
CA PRO A 130 -13.67 -10.56 -15.07
C PRO A 130 -14.06 -11.54 -13.96
N GLY A 131 -13.09 -12.06 -13.20
CA GLY A 131 -13.28 -13.03 -12.16
C GLY A 131 -13.91 -12.40 -10.91
N LEU A 132 -14.89 -13.09 -10.32
CA LEU A 132 -15.40 -12.69 -9.00
C LEU A 132 -14.52 -13.20 -7.84
N HIS A 133 -13.48 -14.00 -8.16
CA HIS A 133 -12.57 -14.63 -7.19
C HIS A 133 -13.29 -15.22 -5.97
N LEU A 134 -14.41 -15.90 -6.26
CA LEU A 134 -15.30 -16.45 -5.22
C LEU A 134 -14.57 -17.45 -4.33
N ASP A 135 -13.54 -18.12 -4.86
CA ASP A 135 -12.66 -19.00 -4.11
C ASP A 135 -11.85 -18.21 -3.07
N MET A 136 -11.20 -17.10 -3.44
CA MET A 136 -10.47 -16.25 -2.50
C MET A 136 -11.41 -15.66 -1.43
N LEU A 137 -12.57 -15.14 -1.84
CA LEU A 137 -13.58 -14.64 -0.90
C LEU A 137 -14.08 -15.74 0.04
N ALA A 138 -14.25 -16.97 -0.45
CA ALA A 138 -14.65 -18.10 0.38
C ALA A 138 -13.55 -18.48 1.38
N VAL A 139 -12.28 -18.56 0.96
CA VAL A 139 -11.14 -18.82 1.85
C VAL A 139 -11.06 -17.74 2.93
N GLY A 140 -11.02 -16.46 2.54
CA GLY A 140 -10.98 -15.33 3.45
C GLY A 140 -12.17 -15.33 4.43
N THR A 141 -13.37 -15.66 3.95
CA THR A 141 -14.57 -15.81 4.79
C THR A 141 -14.41 -16.93 5.83
N VAL A 142 -13.92 -18.10 5.44
CA VAL A 142 -13.70 -19.22 6.36
C VAL A 142 -12.65 -18.86 7.42
N LEU A 143 -11.56 -18.23 7.02
CA LEU A 143 -10.51 -17.79 7.93
C LEU A 143 -11.01 -16.71 8.91
N ARG A 144 -11.89 -15.80 8.46
CA ARG A 144 -12.57 -14.83 9.33
C ARG A 144 -13.50 -15.48 10.35
N VAL A 145 -14.23 -16.53 9.95
CA VAL A 145 -15.06 -17.31 10.87
C VAL A 145 -14.19 -17.99 11.93
N ALA A 146 -13.08 -18.60 11.52
CA ALA A 146 -12.13 -19.23 12.43
C ALA A 146 -11.47 -18.23 13.40
N GLN A 147 -11.10 -17.04 12.90
CA GLN A 147 -10.58 -15.94 13.73
C GLN A 147 -11.61 -15.52 14.78
N ALA A 148 -12.84 -15.18 14.36
CA ALA A 148 -13.91 -14.76 15.26
C ALA A 148 -14.22 -15.84 16.30
N PHE A 149 -14.25 -17.12 15.89
CA PHE A 149 -14.44 -18.22 16.84
C PHE A 149 -13.31 -18.33 17.87
N THR A 150 -12.05 -18.22 17.44
CA THR A 150 -10.88 -18.28 18.33
C THR A 150 -10.89 -17.13 19.34
N VAL A 151 -11.14 -15.90 18.88
CA VAL A 151 -11.21 -14.72 19.75
C VAL A 151 -12.41 -14.81 20.71
N LEU A 152 -13.56 -15.32 20.24
CA LEU A 152 -14.73 -15.52 21.09
C LEU A 152 -14.46 -16.55 22.19
N ALA A 153 -13.81 -17.67 21.86
CA ALA A 153 -13.43 -18.70 22.82
C ALA A 153 -12.50 -18.13 23.91
N LEU A 154 -11.51 -17.34 23.51
CA LEU A 154 -10.62 -16.63 24.44
C LEU A 154 -11.39 -15.65 25.33
N ALA A 155 -12.26 -14.84 24.74
CA ALA A 155 -13.06 -13.86 25.47
C ALA A 155 -13.98 -14.51 26.51
N LEU A 156 -14.61 -15.63 26.16
CA LEU A 156 -15.45 -16.40 27.08
C LEU A 156 -14.65 -17.06 28.20
N ALA A 157 -13.48 -17.63 27.89
CA ALA A 157 -12.60 -18.23 28.89
C ALA A 157 -12.07 -17.20 29.91
N LEU A 158 -11.88 -15.94 29.46
CA LEU A 158 -11.46 -14.82 30.29
C LEU A 158 -12.62 -14.05 30.93
N ALA A 159 -13.87 -14.33 30.57
CA ALA A 159 -15.05 -13.62 31.08
C ALA A 159 -15.14 -13.54 32.62
N PRO A 160 -14.74 -14.57 33.41
CA PRO A 160 -14.75 -14.47 34.87
C PRO A 160 -13.85 -13.37 35.44
N LEU A 161 -12.84 -12.93 34.68
CA LEU A 161 -11.95 -11.83 35.07
C LEU A 161 -12.65 -10.46 34.98
N ARG A 162 -13.84 -10.40 34.37
CA ARG A 162 -14.64 -9.18 34.18
C ARG A 162 -13.80 -8.05 33.57
N ARG A 163 -13.66 -6.92 34.28
CA ARG A 163 -12.88 -5.76 33.84
C ARG A 163 -11.40 -6.09 33.64
N LEU A 164 -10.85 -7.08 34.35
CA LEU A 164 -9.47 -7.53 34.18
C LEU A 164 -9.28 -8.36 32.90
N GLY A 165 -10.35 -8.77 32.22
CA GLY A 165 -10.27 -9.55 30.99
C GLY A 165 -9.54 -8.81 29.88
N TRP A 166 -9.77 -7.50 29.72
CA TRP A 166 -9.06 -6.67 28.75
C TRP A 166 -7.58 -6.51 29.08
N THR A 167 -7.24 -6.36 30.36
CA THR A 167 -5.84 -6.33 30.80
C THR A 167 -5.16 -7.67 30.55
N ALA A 168 -5.84 -8.78 30.84
CA ALA A 168 -5.32 -10.12 30.56
C ALA A 168 -5.09 -10.33 29.06
N LEU A 169 -6.03 -9.88 28.21
CA LEU A 169 -5.84 -9.89 26.75
C LEU A 169 -4.60 -9.09 26.34
N ALA A 170 -4.45 -7.85 26.83
CA ALA A 170 -3.31 -7.00 26.52
C ALA A 170 -1.98 -7.67 26.91
N VAL A 171 -1.90 -8.23 28.12
CA VAL A 171 -0.71 -8.94 28.60
C VAL A 171 -0.43 -10.19 27.76
N LEU A 172 -1.46 -10.94 27.37
CA LEU A 172 -1.30 -12.11 26.50
C LEU A 172 -0.80 -11.71 25.11
N MET A 173 -1.35 -10.65 24.51
CA MET A 173 -0.90 -10.14 23.21
C MET A 173 0.53 -9.60 23.27
N LEU A 174 0.90 -8.87 24.32
CA LEU A 174 2.27 -8.38 24.53
C LEU A 174 3.24 -9.54 24.73
N ALA A 175 2.92 -10.49 25.60
CA ALA A 175 3.74 -11.67 25.84
C ALA A 175 3.92 -12.48 24.56
N GLN A 176 2.86 -12.62 23.76
CA GLN A 176 2.91 -13.27 22.46
C GLN A 176 3.83 -12.52 21.48
N SER A 177 3.75 -11.20 21.38
CA SER A 177 4.62 -10.39 20.53
C SER A 177 6.10 -10.59 20.88
N LEU A 178 6.44 -10.47 22.18
CA LEU A 178 7.81 -10.67 22.67
C LEU A 178 8.32 -12.11 22.46
N LEU A 179 7.41 -13.09 22.55
CA LEU A 179 7.74 -14.49 22.29
C LEU A 179 7.95 -14.77 20.79
N GLN A 180 7.23 -14.09 19.90
CA GLN A 180 7.38 -14.24 18.45
C GLN A 180 8.74 -13.77 17.95
N GLU A 181 9.28 -12.68 18.52
CA GLU A 181 10.63 -12.21 18.22
C GLU A 181 11.70 -13.28 18.50
N ARG A 182 11.51 -14.10 19.55
CA ARG A 182 12.46 -15.16 19.93
C ARG A 182 12.17 -16.49 19.25
N VAL A 183 10.91 -16.78 18.98
CA VAL A 183 10.44 -18.08 18.50
C VAL A 183 9.39 -17.85 17.40
N PRO A 184 9.83 -17.67 16.14
CA PRO A 184 8.95 -17.21 15.05
C PRO A 184 7.73 -18.10 14.77
N TRP A 185 7.80 -19.40 15.03
CA TRP A 185 6.67 -20.32 14.83
C TRP A 185 5.47 -20.01 15.75
N LEU A 186 5.68 -19.31 16.87
CA LEU A 186 4.60 -18.83 17.75
C LEU A 186 3.72 -17.76 17.08
N SER A 187 4.12 -17.26 15.91
CA SER A 187 3.27 -16.43 15.06
C SER A 187 1.99 -17.15 14.61
N ALA A 188 2.02 -18.48 14.50
CA ALA A 188 0.85 -19.30 14.19
C ALA A 188 -0.27 -19.21 15.24
N LEU A 189 0.04 -18.79 16.48
CA LEU A 189 -0.96 -18.55 17.53
C LEU A 189 -1.62 -17.17 17.42
N ASN A 190 -1.17 -16.28 16.53
CA ASN A 190 -1.74 -14.95 16.41
C ASN A 190 -3.05 -15.01 15.61
N PRO A 191 -4.21 -14.73 16.21
CA PRO A 191 -5.47 -14.77 15.49
C PRO A 191 -5.55 -13.73 14.36
N LEU A 192 -4.75 -12.65 14.42
CA LEU A 192 -4.71 -11.63 13.37
C LEU A 192 -3.98 -12.10 12.11
N ARG A 193 -3.02 -13.02 12.24
CA ARG A 193 -2.27 -13.59 11.10
C ARG A 193 -3.05 -14.66 10.35
N LEU A 194 -4.09 -15.25 10.96
CA LEU A 194 -4.87 -16.30 10.31
C LEU A 194 -5.51 -15.83 9.00
N THR A 195 -5.79 -14.53 8.88
CA THR A 195 -6.43 -13.94 7.70
C THR A 195 -5.44 -13.30 6.75
N GLU A 196 -4.14 -13.36 7.02
CA GLU A 196 -3.10 -12.83 6.16
C GLU A 196 -3.08 -13.61 4.84
N PRO A 197 -3.14 -12.92 3.69
CA PRO A 197 -3.14 -13.60 2.40
C PRO A 197 -1.75 -14.12 2.05
N GLU A 198 -1.61 -15.45 1.99
CA GLU A 198 -0.44 -16.13 1.42
C GLU A 198 -0.86 -16.72 0.07
N PHE A 199 -0.22 -16.30 -1.02
CA PHE A 199 -0.56 -16.77 -2.36
C PHE A 199 0.43 -17.83 -2.87
N GLU A 200 -0.10 -18.85 -3.52
CA GLU A 200 0.66 -19.79 -4.34
C GLU A 200 0.10 -19.69 -5.77
N GLY A 201 0.77 -18.90 -6.62
CA GLY A 201 0.21 -18.45 -7.90
C GLY A 201 -1.00 -17.53 -7.68
N THR A 202 -2.13 -17.85 -8.30
CA THR A 202 -3.39 -17.08 -8.18
C THR A 202 -4.33 -17.62 -7.10
N ARG A 203 -3.88 -18.55 -6.25
CA ARG A 203 -4.74 -19.15 -5.22
C ARG A 203 -4.26 -18.75 -3.85
N TRP A 204 -5.21 -18.40 -2.98
CA TRP A 204 -4.93 -18.22 -1.57
C TRP A 204 -4.62 -19.59 -0.94
N ARG A 205 -3.37 -19.75 -0.49
CA ARG A 205 -2.90 -20.92 0.24
C ARG A 205 -3.56 -20.99 1.60
N TRP A 206 -4.08 -22.16 1.94
CA TRP A 206 -4.67 -22.39 3.26
C TRP A 206 -3.58 -22.48 4.33
N PRO A 207 -3.63 -21.67 5.40
CA PRO A 207 -2.70 -21.77 6.52
C PRO A 207 -3.10 -22.93 7.45
N LEU A 208 -3.08 -24.17 6.94
CA LEU A 208 -3.64 -25.35 7.61
C LEU A 208 -3.04 -25.60 9.00
N GLU A 209 -1.74 -25.37 9.16
CA GLU A 209 -1.04 -25.56 10.44
C GLU A 209 -1.51 -24.55 11.49
N ALA A 210 -1.54 -23.26 11.14
CA ALA A 210 -2.02 -22.19 12.01
C ALA A 210 -3.51 -22.36 12.32
N LEU A 211 -4.33 -22.68 11.30
CA LEU A 211 -5.76 -22.94 11.46
C LEU A 211 -6.00 -24.12 12.42
N GLY A 212 -5.31 -25.25 12.22
CA GLY A 212 -5.42 -26.42 13.08
C GLY A 212 -5.01 -26.14 14.52
N LEU A 213 -3.90 -25.43 14.71
CA LEU A 213 -3.42 -25.03 16.03
C LEU A 213 -4.40 -24.09 16.74
N GLN A 214 -4.87 -23.03 16.07
CA GLN A 214 -5.80 -22.06 16.65
C GLN A 214 -7.15 -22.68 16.98
N LEU A 215 -7.72 -23.51 16.10
CA LEU A 215 -8.97 -24.23 16.39
C LEU A 215 -8.81 -25.21 17.55
N SER A 216 -7.66 -25.86 17.69
CA SER A 216 -7.37 -26.74 18.83
C SER A 216 -7.34 -25.94 20.15
N VAL A 217 -6.65 -24.79 20.16
CA VAL A 217 -6.63 -23.87 21.31
C VAL A 217 -8.03 -23.34 21.60
N ALA A 218 -8.79 -22.92 20.59
CA ALA A 218 -10.15 -22.45 20.73
C ALA A 218 -11.09 -23.50 21.34
N CYS A 219 -10.96 -24.77 20.95
CA CYS A 219 -11.71 -25.88 21.54
C CYS A 219 -11.40 -26.06 23.03
N VAL A 220 -10.13 -25.99 23.42
CA VAL A 220 -9.71 -26.07 24.84
C VAL A 220 -10.27 -24.89 25.64
N LEU A 221 -10.17 -23.67 25.11
CA LEU A 221 -10.72 -22.47 25.73
C LEU A 221 -12.25 -22.51 25.85
N MET A 222 -12.93 -23.05 24.84
CA MET A 222 -14.39 -23.23 24.85
C MET A 222 -14.82 -24.28 25.88
N ALA A 223 -14.07 -25.38 26.02
CA ALA A 223 -14.31 -26.38 27.06
C ALA A 223 -14.11 -25.78 28.46
N LEU A 224 -13.10 -24.92 28.64
CA LEU A 224 -12.89 -24.18 29.88
C LEU A 224 -14.05 -23.23 30.18
N ALA A 225 -14.49 -22.44 29.19
CA ALA A 225 -15.64 -21.54 29.32
C ALA A 225 -16.92 -22.31 29.66
N LEU A 226 -17.16 -23.46 29.02
CA LEU A 226 -18.30 -24.33 29.34
C LEU A 226 -18.21 -24.87 30.78
N ALA A 227 -17.05 -25.35 31.21
CA ALA A 227 -16.86 -25.83 32.58
C ALA A 227 -17.12 -24.72 33.61
N GLN A 228 -16.68 -23.49 33.33
CA GLN A 228 -17.00 -22.31 34.13
C GLN A 228 -18.50 -22.03 34.16
N PHE A 229 -19.19 -22.10 33.01
CA PHE A 229 -20.65 -21.90 32.91
C PHE A 229 -21.45 -22.94 33.70
N LEU A 230 -20.98 -24.18 33.72
CA LEU A 230 -21.59 -25.28 34.47
C LEU A 230 -21.35 -25.18 35.98
N GLY A 231 -20.61 -24.17 36.45
CA GLY A 231 -20.34 -23.94 37.87
C GLY A 231 -19.16 -24.75 38.43
N LEU A 232 -18.47 -25.56 37.61
CA LEU A 232 -17.30 -26.34 38.06
C LEU A 232 -16.14 -25.45 38.52
N GLY A 233 -16.08 -24.22 38.00
CA GLY A 233 -15.06 -23.23 38.32
C GLY A 233 -15.35 -22.32 39.52
N GLU A 234 -16.56 -22.33 40.09
CA GLU A 234 -16.99 -21.31 41.08
C GLU A 234 -16.09 -21.28 42.33
N ARG A 235 -15.57 -22.44 42.77
CA ARG A 235 -14.66 -22.53 43.92
C ARG A 235 -13.26 -21.95 43.63
N LEU A 236 -12.75 -22.18 42.43
CA LEU A 236 -11.42 -21.71 41.99
C LEU A 236 -11.46 -20.22 41.63
N ALA A 237 -12.46 -19.80 40.85
CA ALA A 237 -12.67 -18.41 40.46
C ALA A 237 -12.97 -17.54 41.68
N GLY A 238 -13.82 -18.00 42.60
CA GLY A 238 -14.14 -17.26 43.83
C GLY A 238 -12.95 -17.10 44.79
N ALA A 239 -11.98 -18.01 44.77
CA ALA A 239 -10.73 -17.89 45.55
C ALA A 239 -9.74 -16.91 44.89
N MET A 240 -9.58 -17.03 43.57
CA MET A 240 -8.68 -16.19 42.78
C MET A 240 -9.18 -14.74 42.69
N GLN A 241 -10.49 -14.54 42.51
CA GLN A 241 -11.13 -13.23 42.47
C GLN A 241 -11.04 -12.51 43.82
N ARG A 242 -11.21 -13.21 44.95
CA ARG A 242 -11.00 -12.62 46.29
C ARG A 242 -9.55 -12.19 46.51
N ARG A 243 -8.59 -12.94 45.96
CA ARG A 243 -7.17 -12.60 46.02
C ARG A 243 -6.81 -11.44 45.08
N LEU A 244 -7.54 -11.30 43.98
CA LEU A 244 -7.31 -10.28 42.96
C LEU A 244 -8.12 -8.98 43.16
N GLN A 245 -9.14 -8.95 44.01
CA GLN A 245 -9.97 -7.76 44.28
C GLN A 245 -9.36 -6.75 45.27
N GLY A 246 -8.07 -6.85 45.59
CA GLY A 246 -7.36 -5.77 46.29
C GLY A 246 -7.43 -4.45 45.50
N SER A 247 -7.73 -3.33 46.16
CA SER A 247 -8.10 -2.06 45.49
C SER A 247 -7.06 -1.51 44.51
N TRP A 248 -5.80 -1.94 44.60
CA TRP A 248 -4.72 -1.49 43.73
C TRP A 248 -4.74 -2.10 42.31
N MET A 249 -5.22 -3.33 42.14
CA MET A 249 -5.24 -3.96 40.80
C MET A 249 -6.37 -3.47 39.90
N GLY A 250 -7.47 -2.99 40.47
CA GLY A 250 -8.51 -2.30 39.71
C GLY A 250 -7.97 -1.05 39.02
N THR A 251 -7.10 -0.30 39.72
CA THR A 251 -6.42 0.88 39.17
C THR A 251 -5.43 0.49 38.08
N LEU A 252 -4.64 -0.57 38.30
CA LEU A 252 -3.63 -1.04 37.35
C LEU A 252 -4.26 -1.58 36.06
N ALA A 253 -5.38 -2.29 36.16
CA ALA A 253 -6.13 -2.76 35.01
C ALA A 253 -6.83 -1.62 34.25
N THR A 254 -7.33 -0.61 34.96
CA THR A 254 -7.91 0.59 34.32
C THR A 254 -6.82 1.36 33.56
N LEU A 255 -5.64 1.53 34.16
CA LEU A 255 -4.49 2.16 33.51
C LEU A 255 -3.98 1.36 32.31
N ALA A 256 -3.93 0.03 32.40
CA ALA A 256 -3.54 -0.83 31.28
C ALA A 256 -4.56 -0.79 30.13
N THR A 257 -5.86 -0.73 30.46
CA THR A 257 -6.93 -0.65 29.45
C THR A 257 -6.95 0.73 28.78
N ILE A 258 -6.77 1.81 29.55
CA ILE A 258 -6.62 3.17 29.01
C ILE A 258 -5.34 3.27 28.18
N GLY A 259 -4.22 2.71 28.65
CA GLY A 259 -2.96 2.68 27.92
C GLY A 259 -3.05 1.90 26.61
N MET A 260 -3.76 0.76 26.59
CA MET A 260 -4.02 0.00 25.38
C MET A 260 -4.98 0.74 24.44
N PHE A 261 -6.03 1.37 24.96
CA PHE A 261 -6.93 2.19 24.15
C PHE A 261 -6.17 3.38 23.53
N PHE A 262 -5.29 4.03 24.31
CA PHE A 262 -4.40 5.07 23.79
C PHE A 262 -3.39 4.52 22.80
N ALA A 263 -2.82 3.33 23.00
CA ALA A 263 -1.88 2.74 22.04
C ALA A 263 -2.56 2.40 20.71
N VAL A 264 -3.76 1.82 20.74
CA VAL A 264 -4.57 1.54 19.54
C VAL A 264 -5.00 2.85 18.87
N LEU A 265 -5.41 3.84 19.66
CA LEU A 265 -5.85 5.13 19.13
C LEU A 265 -4.67 5.90 18.54
N VAL A 266 -3.50 5.90 19.20
CA VAL A 266 -2.25 6.44 18.65
C VAL A 266 -1.85 5.71 17.37
N GLN A 267 -1.92 4.39 17.31
CA GLN A 267 -1.59 3.64 16.09
C GLN A 267 -2.54 3.92 14.93
N VAL A 268 -3.85 4.09 15.20
CA VAL A 268 -4.85 4.47 14.19
C VAL A 268 -4.66 5.93 13.75
N PHE A 269 -4.39 6.84 14.69
CA PHE A 269 -4.20 8.27 14.40
C PHE A 269 -2.79 8.64 13.95
N GLU A 270 -1.77 7.79 14.14
CA GLU A 270 -0.45 7.94 13.51
C GLU A 270 -0.56 7.51 12.04
N ASN A 271 -1.26 6.40 11.76
CA ASN A 271 -1.57 5.98 10.39
C ASN A 271 -2.43 7.00 9.61
N GLU A 272 -3.33 7.74 10.28
CA GLU A 272 -4.11 8.81 9.63
C GLU A 272 -3.47 10.21 9.74
N GLY A 273 -2.63 10.43 10.75
CA GLY A 273 -2.14 11.76 11.16
C GLY A 273 -0.85 12.20 10.47
N GLU A 274 -0.11 11.28 9.85
CA GLU A 274 1.01 11.62 8.98
C GLU A 274 0.55 12.25 7.65
N GLU A 275 -0.71 12.05 7.23
CA GLU A 275 -1.26 12.74 6.05
C GLU A 275 -1.79 14.16 6.33
N ALA A 276 -1.98 14.56 7.59
CA ALA A 276 -2.75 15.77 7.94
C ALA A 276 -1.95 16.88 8.66
N LYS A 277 -0.62 16.77 8.73
CA LYS A 277 0.24 17.72 9.46
C LYS A 277 1.05 18.69 8.60
N GLU A 278 0.50 19.11 7.46
CA GLU A 278 0.83 20.42 6.89
C GLU A 278 -0.35 21.40 7.06
N ASP A 279 -0.07 22.50 7.75
CA ASP A 279 -0.89 23.70 7.98
C ASP A 279 -2.19 23.58 8.81
N VAL A 280 -2.05 23.58 10.14
CA VAL A 280 -3.07 24.14 11.04
C VAL A 280 -2.65 25.53 11.50
N GLY A 281 -2.65 26.45 10.54
CA GLY A 281 -2.73 27.88 10.74
C GLY A 281 -4.13 28.40 10.39
N GLY A 282 -5.08 28.25 11.31
CA GLY A 282 -6.41 28.86 11.21
C GLY A 282 -7.47 27.97 10.56
N SER A 283 -8.55 27.68 11.29
CA SER A 283 -9.73 26.96 10.82
C SER A 283 -10.48 27.76 9.75
N SER A 284 -10.03 27.68 8.51
CA SER A 284 -10.84 28.03 7.35
C SER A 284 -11.87 26.92 7.15
N LYS A 285 -13.14 27.29 7.15
CA LYS A 285 -14.24 26.43 6.74
C LYS A 285 -14.05 26.20 5.23
N VAL A 286 -13.41 25.09 4.84
CA VAL A 286 -13.23 24.74 3.43
C VAL A 286 -14.59 24.33 2.87
N GLU A 287 -15.31 25.29 2.28
CA GLU A 287 -16.40 24.99 1.36
C GLU A 287 -15.76 24.51 0.07
N PHE A 288 -15.82 23.19 -0.18
CA PHE A 288 -15.44 22.65 -1.48
C PHE A 288 -16.47 23.14 -2.51
N PRO A 289 -16.06 23.91 -3.53
CA PRO A 289 -16.97 24.28 -4.60
C PRO A 289 -17.45 22.99 -5.29
N SER A 290 -18.76 22.87 -5.50
CA SER A 290 -19.31 21.80 -6.34
C SER A 290 -18.69 21.92 -7.74
N MET A 291 -17.69 21.08 -8.03
CA MET A 291 -16.99 21.12 -9.30
C MET A 291 -17.90 20.51 -10.36
N THR A 292 -18.48 21.36 -11.21
CA THR A 292 -19.16 20.88 -12.42
C THR A 292 -18.09 20.34 -13.37
N SER A 293 -18.18 19.06 -13.74
CA SER A 293 -17.30 18.45 -14.75
C SER A 293 -17.75 18.84 -16.16
N ALA A 294 -16.78 18.98 -17.06
CA ALA A 294 -16.97 19.10 -18.50
C ALA A 294 -16.39 17.87 -19.18
N GLN A 295 -16.91 17.56 -20.36
CA GLN A 295 -16.45 16.44 -21.20
C GLN A 295 -16.21 16.93 -22.62
N ALA A 296 -15.21 16.34 -23.28
CA ALA A 296 -14.92 16.59 -24.68
C ALA A 296 -14.43 15.29 -25.34
N ASP A 297 -14.96 14.96 -26.51
CA ASP A 297 -14.53 13.81 -27.29
C ASP A 297 -13.67 14.27 -28.47
N THR A 298 -12.61 13.51 -28.78
CA THR A 298 -11.80 13.65 -30.01
C THR A 298 -11.88 12.37 -30.83
N GLY A 299 -11.10 12.25 -31.91
CA GLY A 299 -11.02 11.01 -32.68
C GLY A 299 -10.52 9.82 -31.85
N HIS A 300 -9.59 10.06 -30.93
CA HIS A 300 -8.91 9.01 -30.17
C HIS A 300 -9.06 9.10 -28.65
N TYR A 301 -9.68 10.15 -28.11
CA TYR A 301 -9.85 10.34 -26.67
C TYR A 301 -11.28 10.69 -26.25
N ARG A 302 -11.60 10.41 -25.00
CA ARG A 302 -12.73 10.97 -24.26
C ARG A 302 -12.22 11.66 -23.00
N PHE A 303 -12.20 12.98 -23.02
CA PHE A 303 -11.70 13.80 -21.93
C PHE A 303 -12.80 14.11 -20.91
N THR A 304 -12.45 14.03 -19.63
CA THR A 304 -13.25 14.57 -18.51
C THR A 304 -12.37 15.54 -17.73
N TYR A 305 -12.87 16.73 -17.40
CA TYR A 305 -12.08 17.74 -16.68
C TYR A 305 -12.96 18.75 -15.92
N PRO A 306 -12.45 19.42 -14.88
CA PRO A 306 -13.19 20.48 -14.19
C PRO A 306 -13.54 21.62 -15.14
N SER A 307 -14.81 22.02 -15.20
CA SER A 307 -15.28 23.05 -16.15
C SER A 307 -14.51 24.37 -16.09
N HIS A 308 -14.01 24.76 -14.92
CA HIS A 308 -13.19 25.96 -14.76
C HIS A 308 -11.82 25.88 -15.46
N LEU A 309 -11.34 24.66 -15.79
CA LEU A 309 -10.11 24.42 -16.55
C LEU A 309 -10.35 24.34 -18.06
N SER A 310 -11.58 24.55 -18.57
CA SER A 310 -11.89 24.42 -20.00
C SER A 310 -10.95 25.21 -20.91
N ARG A 311 -10.56 26.43 -20.51
CA ARG A 311 -9.63 27.26 -21.29
C ARG A 311 -8.22 26.67 -21.36
N ARG A 312 -7.76 25.99 -20.30
CA ARG A 312 -6.46 25.30 -20.27
C ARG A 312 -6.52 23.96 -21.01
N ALA A 313 -7.67 23.29 -20.98
CA ALA A 313 -7.86 22.03 -21.69
C ALA A 313 -7.89 22.24 -23.22
N GLN A 314 -8.46 23.35 -23.69
CA GLN A 314 -8.72 23.57 -25.12
C GLN A 314 -7.51 23.35 -26.05
N PRO A 315 -6.30 23.88 -25.78
CA PRO A 315 -5.14 23.62 -26.65
C PRO A 315 -4.72 22.14 -26.64
N LEU A 316 -4.78 21.47 -25.48
CA LEU A 316 -4.48 20.04 -25.37
C LEU A 316 -5.47 19.21 -26.21
N LEU A 317 -6.76 19.54 -26.13
CA LEU A 317 -7.82 18.85 -26.90
C LEU A 317 -7.64 19.00 -28.42
N GLN A 318 -7.13 20.15 -28.88
CA GLN A 318 -6.89 20.41 -30.30
C GLN A 318 -5.75 19.57 -30.88
N ASP A 319 -4.71 19.33 -30.06
CA ASP A 319 -3.51 18.61 -30.50
C ASP A 319 -3.53 17.12 -30.11
N ALA A 320 -4.49 16.68 -29.29
CA ALA A 320 -4.55 15.32 -28.73
C ALA A 320 -4.48 14.22 -29.80
N ASP A 321 -5.26 14.33 -30.88
CA ASP A 321 -5.27 13.31 -31.93
C ASP A 321 -3.93 13.24 -32.69
N SER A 322 -3.21 14.37 -32.82
CA SER A 322 -1.86 14.38 -33.39
C SER A 322 -0.87 13.64 -32.48
N VAL A 323 -0.94 13.90 -31.17
CA VAL A 323 -0.12 13.19 -30.18
C VAL A 323 -0.37 11.69 -30.24
N PHE A 324 -1.65 11.27 -30.30
CA PHE A 324 -1.99 9.86 -30.44
C PHE A 324 -1.38 9.24 -31.70
N GLU A 325 -1.52 9.91 -32.85
CA GLU A 325 -1.02 9.39 -34.12
C GLU A 325 0.52 9.31 -34.18
N GLU A 326 1.24 10.23 -33.54
CA GLU A 326 2.69 10.16 -33.36
C GLU A 326 3.11 8.88 -32.61
N VAL A 327 2.54 8.67 -31.41
CA VAL A 327 2.86 7.51 -30.57
C VAL A 327 2.43 6.21 -31.24
N ARG A 328 1.22 6.19 -31.83
CA ARG A 328 0.66 5.04 -32.53
C ARG A 328 1.53 4.62 -33.70
N THR A 329 1.97 5.58 -34.50
CA THR A 329 2.83 5.33 -35.66
C THR A 329 4.20 4.82 -35.23
N PHE A 330 4.78 5.42 -34.18
CA PHE A 330 6.07 4.98 -33.63
C PHE A 330 6.02 3.53 -33.11
N LEU A 331 4.99 3.18 -32.36
CA LEU A 331 4.81 1.83 -31.82
C LEU A 331 4.26 0.82 -32.85
N GLY A 332 3.79 1.30 -34.01
CA GLY A 332 3.23 0.45 -35.06
C GLY A 332 1.95 -0.28 -34.64
N VAL A 333 1.11 0.37 -33.83
CA VAL A 333 -0.12 -0.24 -33.28
C VAL A 333 -1.39 0.25 -33.97
N GLU A 334 -2.43 -0.58 -33.90
CA GLU A 334 -3.77 -0.20 -34.32
C GLU A 334 -4.41 0.76 -33.31
N ALA A 335 -5.25 1.69 -33.78
CA ALA A 335 -5.83 2.74 -32.95
C ALA A 335 -6.75 2.22 -31.83
N GLY A 336 -7.40 1.06 -32.02
CA GLY A 336 -8.25 0.42 -31.01
C GLY A 336 -9.44 1.30 -30.56
N ALA A 337 -9.85 1.14 -29.31
CA ALA A 337 -10.89 1.97 -28.70
C ALA A 337 -10.33 3.35 -28.29
N PRO A 338 -11.17 4.40 -28.17
CA PRO A 338 -10.73 5.68 -27.63
C PRO A 338 -10.20 5.56 -26.19
N ILE A 339 -9.16 6.34 -25.87
CA ILE A 339 -8.56 6.43 -24.54
C ILE A 339 -9.41 7.35 -23.65
N GLN A 340 -9.71 6.94 -22.43
CA GLN A 340 -10.38 7.79 -21.44
C GLN A 340 -9.32 8.67 -20.75
N ALA A 341 -9.44 9.98 -20.84
CA ALA A 341 -8.46 10.91 -20.29
C ALA A 341 -9.11 11.79 -19.21
N ASP A 342 -8.72 11.60 -17.95
CA ASP A 342 -9.18 12.43 -16.84
C ASP A 342 -8.16 13.53 -16.55
N LEU A 343 -8.55 14.79 -16.76
CA LEU A 343 -7.70 15.96 -16.51
C LEU A 343 -7.99 16.64 -15.16
N GLY A 344 -8.78 16.00 -14.29
CA GLY A 344 -9.15 16.52 -12.98
C GLY A 344 -8.09 16.35 -11.88
N GLY A 345 -7.10 15.49 -12.12
CA GLY A 345 -5.99 15.24 -11.20
C GLY A 345 -5.32 13.90 -11.47
N SER A 346 -4.07 13.78 -11.03
CA SER A 346 -3.26 12.55 -11.01
C SER A 346 -3.01 12.12 -9.56
N ALA A 347 -2.34 10.98 -9.35
CA ALA A 347 -1.86 10.61 -8.02
C ALA A 347 -0.93 11.70 -7.45
N ARG A 348 -0.90 11.87 -6.11
CA ARG A 348 0.02 12.82 -5.45
C ARG A 348 1.44 12.63 -6.01
N HIS A 349 2.13 13.72 -6.32
CA HIS A 349 3.52 13.75 -6.82
C HIS A 349 3.78 13.20 -8.24
N THR A 350 2.75 12.93 -9.05
CA THR A 350 2.91 12.58 -10.48
C THR A 350 2.24 13.62 -11.37
N ALA A 351 2.79 13.92 -12.55
CA ALA A 351 2.14 14.80 -13.52
C ALA A 351 1.00 14.09 -14.28
N GLY A 352 1.09 12.77 -14.41
CA GLY A 352 0.08 11.89 -15.00
C GLY A 352 0.22 10.45 -14.52
N THR A 353 -0.79 9.63 -14.81
CA THR A 353 -0.75 8.17 -14.65
C THR A 353 -1.57 7.48 -15.74
N ALA A 354 -1.10 6.34 -16.24
CA ALA A 354 -1.78 5.57 -17.27
C ALA A 354 -2.08 4.14 -16.82
N TYR A 355 -3.32 3.72 -17.07
CA TYR A 355 -3.75 2.36 -16.81
C TYR A 355 -4.73 1.86 -17.87
N TRP A 356 -4.26 0.88 -18.60
CA TRP A 356 -4.88 0.17 -19.71
C TRP A 356 -5.36 1.07 -20.84
N ASN A 357 -6.58 1.59 -20.71
CA ASN A 357 -7.21 2.45 -21.70
C ASN A 357 -7.64 3.79 -21.10
N THR A 358 -7.11 4.09 -19.92
CA THR A 358 -7.40 5.30 -19.17
C THR A 358 -6.08 5.97 -18.84
N LEU A 359 -6.02 7.28 -18.96
CA LEU A 359 -4.94 8.10 -18.43
C LEU A 359 -5.50 9.21 -17.56
N ARG A 360 -4.68 9.67 -16.62
CA ARG A 360 -4.93 10.81 -15.74
C ARG A 360 -3.83 11.83 -15.94
N LEU A 361 -4.18 13.11 -15.88
CA LEU A 361 -3.24 14.21 -16.07
C LEU A 361 -3.65 15.36 -15.16
N ASN A 362 -2.74 15.88 -14.33
CA ASN A 362 -3.04 17.01 -13.47
C ASN A 362 -2.92 18.33 -14.24
N LEU A 363 -3.99 18.70 -14.96
CA LEU A 363 -3.98 19.91 -15.78
C LEU A 363 -3.85 21.18 -14.93
N ALA A 364 -4.25 21.15 -13.66
CA ALA A 364 -4.13 22.30 -12.77
C ALA A 364 -2.66 22.63 -12.46
N GLY A 365 -1.82 21.61 -12.31
CA GLY A 365 -0.40 21.71 -11.95
C GLY A 365 0.58 21.96 -13.10
N LEU A 366 0.11 22.00 -14.36
CA LEU A 366 0.99 22.16 -15.53
C LEU A 366 1.02 23.60 -16.04
N ASP A 367 2.19 24.24 -16.01
CA ASP A 367 2.34 25.67 -16.25
C ASP A 367 1.92 26.11 -17.67
N ASP A 368 2.08 25.25 -18.68
CA ASP A 368 1.72 25.56 -20.06
C ASP A 368 1.13 24.38 -20.86
N ALA A 369 0.68 24.68 -22.08
CA ALA A 369 0.10 23.70 -23.00
C ALA A 369 1.15 22.77 -23.63
N SER A 370 2.44 23.14 -23.62
CA SER A 370 3.49 22.28 -24.17
C SER A 370 3.75 21.13 -23.22
N GLY A 371 4.00 21.42 -21.94
CA GLY A 371 4.17 20.41 -20.91
C GLY A 371 2.96 19.48 -20.79
N ALA A 372 1.73 20.00 -20.97
CA ALA A 372 0.54 19.14 -21.02
C ALA A 372 0.52 18.17 -22.21
N ARG A 373 1.05 18.57 -23.38
CA ARG A 373 1.17 17.67 -24.54
C ARG A 373 2.26 16.63 -24.33
N ASP A 374 3.35 17.01 -23.68
CA ASP A 374 4.47 16.11 -23.40
C ASP A 374 4.05 15.03 -22.39
N VAL A 375 3.36 15.41 -21.31
CA VAL A 375 2.74 14.46 -20.39
C VAL A 375 1.69 13.60 -21.09
N LEU A 376 0.82 14.18 -21.94
CA LEU A 376 -0.15 13.39 -22.69
C LEU A 376 0.53 12.34 -23.59
N ARG A 377 1.65 12.70 -24.21
CA ARG A 377 2.45 11.80 -25.04
C ARG A 377 3.08 10.67 -24.21
N HIS A 378 3.64 11.02 -23.06
CA HIS A 378 4.17 10.06 -22.07
C HIS A 378 3.09 9.04 -21.68
N GLU A 379 1.94 9.51 -21.19
CA GLU A 379 0.86 8.64 -20.73
C GLU A 379 0.20 7.83 -21.87
N THR A 380 0.10 8.42 -23.07
CA THR A 380 -0.38 7.69 -24.25
C THR A 380 0.56 6.54 -24.62
N THR A 381 1.87 6.72 -24.42
CA THR A 381 2.86 5.67 -24.65
C THR A 381 2.64 4.49 -23.72
N HIS A 382 2.36 4.73 -22.43
CA HIS A 382 2.01 3.67 -21.48
C HIS A 382 0.73 2.92 -21.88
N VAL A 383 -0.33 3.63 -22.24
CA VAL A 383 -1.59 3.02 -22.73
C VAL A 383 -1.34 2.13 -23.94
N LEU A 384 -0.64 2.63 -24.95
CA LEU A 384 -0.38 1.87 -26.17
C LEU A 384 0.59 0.72 -25.94
N ALA A 385 1.59 0.87 -25.08
CA ALA A 385 2.48 -0.21 -24.69
C ALA A 385 1.72 -1.35 -24.00
N GLN A 386 0.82 -1.02 -23.08
CA GLN A 386 -0.03 -2.01 -22.41
C GLN A 386 -0.97 -2.74 -23.38
N ARG A 387 -1.49 -2.06 -24.41
CA ARG A 387 -2.26 -2.72 -25.47
C ARG A 387 -1.45 -3.74 -26.26
N ILE A 388 -0.16 -3.47 -26.52
CA ILE A 388 0.74 -4.41 -27.18
C ILE A 388 0.99 -5.62 -26.28
N THR A 389 1.29 -5.40 -25.00
CA THR A 389 1.60 -6.48 -24.06
C THR A 389 0.37 -7.32 -23.70
N GLY A 390 -0.84 -6.74 -23.75
CA GLY A 390 -2.03 -7.42 -23.28
C GLY A 390 -2.21 -7.29 -21.75
N VAL A 391 -3.45 -7.51 -21.28
CA VAL A 391 -3.84 -7.37 -19.87
C VAL A 391 -3.04 -8.32 -18.97
N GLU A 392 -2.87 -9.56 -19.41
CA GLU A 392 -2.24 -10.62 -18.62
C GLU A 392 -0.76 -10.33 -18.33
N ALA A 393 -0.07 -9.63 -19.23
CA ALA A 393 1.34 -9.27 -19.08
C ALA A 393 1.57 -7.86 -18.53
N ALA A 394 0.52 -7.07 -18.26
CA ALA A 394 0.65 -5.73 -17.72
C ALA A 394 1.44 -5.68 -16.39
N PRO A 395 1.26 -6.62 -15.42
CA PRO A 395 2.08 -6.64 -14.20
C PRO A 395 3.57 -6.81 -14.49
N ARG A 396 3.93 -7.61 -15.50
CA ARG A 396 5.33 -7.81 -15.90
C ARG A 396 5.91 -6.55 -16.52
N LEU A 397 5.14 -5.84 -17.35
CA LEU A 397 5.57 -4.55 -17.89
C LEU A 397 5.77 -3.53 -16.77
N SER A 398 4.87 -3.48 -15.78
CA SER A 398 5.00 -2.60 -14.61
C SER A 398 6.26 -2.89 -13.79
N ALA A 399 6.68 -4.16 -13.69
CA ALA A 399 7.95 -4.53 -13.04
C ALA A 399 9.19 -4.12 -13.85
N MET A 400 9.06 -3.90 -15.17
CA MET A 400 10.14 -3.47 -16.05
C MET A 400 10.17 -1.94 -16.21
N ARG A 401 10.17 -1.17 -15.11
CA ARG A 401 10.06 0.31 -15.16
C ARG A 401 11.12 1.00 -16.02
N LEU A 402 12.35 0.48 -16.06
CA LEU A 402 13.38 1.01 -16.96
C LEU A 402 12.95 0.96 -18.44
N LEU A 403 12.24 -0.10 -18.84
CA LEU A 403 11.69 -0.26 -20.19
C LEU A 403 10.44 0.61 -20.39
N SER A 404 9.47 0.55 -19.46
CA SER A 404 8.18 1.24 -19.63
C SER A 404 8.31 2.76 -19.49
N GLU A 405 8.89 3.25 -18.39
CA GLU A 405 9.13 4.68 -18.16
C GLU A 405 10.14 5.21 -19.16
N GLY A 406 11.19 4.45 -19.43
CA GLY A 406 12.20 4.80 -20.43
C GLY A 406 11.62 4.98 -21.83
N LEU A 407 10.66 4.14 -22.22
CA LEU A 407 9.97 4.23 -23.51
C LEU A 407 9.08 5.46 -23.58
N ALA A 408 8.30 5.70 -22.53
CA ALA A 408 7.45 6.88 -22.44
C ALA A 408 8.26 8.18 -22.50
N THR A 409 9.34 8.27 -21.71
CA THR A 409 10.29 9.40 -21.75
C THR A 409 10.99 9.53 -23.10
N TYR A 410 11.40 8.43 -23.73
CA TYR A 410 12.00 8.49 -25.08
C TYR A 410 11.03 9.07 -26.11
N VAL A 411 9.77 8.63 -26.11
CA VAL A 411 8.74 9.12 -27.04
C VAL A 411 8.38 10.58 -26.74
N GLU A 412 8.27 10.94 -25.47
CA GLU A 412 8.09 12.32 -25.01
C GLU A 412 9.15 13.27 -25.61
N HIS A 413 10.45 12.95 -25.44
CA HIS A 413 11.52 13.80 -25.96
C HIS A 413 11.71 13.71 -27.48
N ARG A 414 11.39 12.58 -28.10
CA ARG A 414 11.52 12.41 -29.55
C ARG A 414 10.59 13.35 -30.33
N PHE A 415 9.41 13.64 -29.80
CA PHE A 415 8.36 14.36 -30.52
C PHE A 415 7.93 15.67 -29.86
N GLY A 416 8.27 15.91 -28.59
CA GLY A 416 7.72 16.99 -27.79
C GLY A 416 8.73 17.94 -27.17
N ALA A 417 9.73 17.39 -26.48
CA ALA A 417 10.57 18.19 -25.60
C ALA A 417 11.55 19.12 -26.33
N ASN A 418 11.90 20.21 -25.65
CA ASN A 418 12.97 21.09 -26.09
C ASN A 418 14.36 20.45 -25.84
N ALA A 419 15.38 20.98 -26.54
CA ALA A 419 16.74 20.45 -26.46
C ALA A 419 17.38 20.62 -25.06
N GLU A 420 16.95 21.61 -24.28
CA GLU A 420 17.51 21.89 -22.94
C GLU A 420 17.06 20.84 -21.91
N GLU A 421 15.78 20.47 -21.91
CA GLU A 421 15.26 19.39 -21.08
C GLU A 421 15.92 18.06 -21.43
N LEU A 422 16.05 17.76 -22.72
CA LEU A 422 16.76 16.58 -23.20
C LEU A 422 18.20 16.53 -22.67
N GLU A 423 18.92 17.66 -22.74
CA GLU A 423 20.26 17.78 -22.20
C GLU A 423 20.29 17.54 -20.69
N ALA A 424 19.30 18.02 -19.93
CA ALA A 424 19.23 17.77 -18.49
C ALA A 424 19.15 16.27 -18.15
N TYR A 425 18.35 15.51 -18.89
CA TYR A 425 18.27 14.05 -18.76
C TYR A 425 19.60 13.37 -19.12
N GLU A 426 20.26 13.82 -20.19
CA GLU A 426 21.56 13.30 -20.62
C GLU A 426 22.64 13.56 -19.57
N VAL A 427 22.68 14.77 -19.00
CA VAL A 427 23.63 15.16 -17.95
C VAL A 427 23.45 14.31 -16.70
N ILE A 428 22.21 14.05 -16.24
CA ILE A 428 21.97 13.22 -15.05
C ILE A 428 22.41 11.77 -15.29
N ALA A 429 22.04 11.16 -16.42
CA ALA A 429 22.44 9.81 -16.77
C ALA A 429 23.97 9.68 -16.89
N ALA A 430 24.60 10.65 -17.57
CA ALA A 430 26.04 10.71 -17.75
C ALA A 430 26.80 10.95 -16.43
N ALA A 431 26.28 11.81 -15.56
CA ALA A 431 26.88 12.06 -14.25
C ALA A 431 26.78 10.83 -13.33
N ALA A 432 25.65 10.12 -13.32
CA ALA A 432 25.49 8.86 -12.61
C ALA A 432 26.50 7.81 -13.12
N ARG A 433 26.70 7.72 -14.44
CA ARG A 433 27.73 6.86 -15.05
C ARG A 433 29.14 7.26 -14.64
N ALA A 434 29.49 8.54 -14.74
CA ALA A 434 30.81 9.06 -14.38
C ALA A 434 31.15 8.81 -12.90
N ARG A 435 30.14 8.82 -12.02
CA ARG A 435 30.27 8.47 -10.59
C ARG A 435 30.33 6.95 -10.33
N ARG A 436 30.18 6.12 -11.36
CA ARG A 436 30.11 4.64 -11.30
C ARG A 436 28.92 4.11 -10.50
N GLU A 437 27.80 4.83 -10.57
CA GLU A 437 26.60 4.50 -9.78
C GLU A 437 25.53 3.73 -10.56
N VAL A 438 25.79 3.43 -11.84
CA VAL A 438 24.86 2.69 -12.71
C VAL A 438 25.27 1.22 -12.78
N LYS A 439 24.44 0.31 -12.24
CA LYS A 439 24.67 -1.15 -12.26
C LYS A 439 23.50 -1.90 -12.90
N THR A 440 23.79 -2.87 -13.76
CA THR A 440 22.76 -3.63 -14.49
C THR A 440 21.79 -4.34 -13.56
N GLU A 441 22.26 -4.88 -12.44
CA GLU A 441 21.44 -5.62 -11.49
C GLU A 441 20.42 -4.71 -10.79
N GLU A 442 20.77 -3.44 -10.56
CA GLU A 442 19.86 -2.42 -10.03
C GLU A 442 18.85 -1.99 -11.11
N LEU A 443 19.27 -1.86 -12.37
CA LEU A 443 18.38 -1.43 -13.46
C LEU A 443 17.31 -2.45 -13.85
N LEU A 444 17.55 -3.72 -13.60
CA LEU A 444 16.62 -4.82 -13.88
C LEU A 444 15.67 -5.14 -12.71
N ASP A 445 15.86 -4.47 -11.56
CA ASP A 445 15.14 -4.68 -10.32
C ASP A 445 14.77 -3.32 -9.70
N LEU A 446 13.52 -2.90 -9.89
CA LEU A 446 13.05 -1.59 -9.45
C LEU A 446 13.20 -1.39 -7.94
N ASP A 447 12.82 -2.39 -7.15
CA ASP A 447 12.84 -2.29 -5.69
C ASP A 447 14.27 -2.07 -5.22
N ARG A 448 15.21 -2.77 -5.86
CA ARG A 448 16.63 -2.58 -5.63
C ARG A 448 17.12 -1.20 -6.07
N LEU A 449 16.70 -0.70 -7.24
CA LEU A 449 17.05 0.65 -7.69
C LEU A 449 16.54 1.72 -6.70
N ALA A 450 15.29 1.61 -6.26
CA ALA A 450 14.68 2.52 -5.31
C ALA A 450 15.38 2.47 -3.93
N ALA A 451 15.68 1.26 -3.45
CA ALA A 451 16.35 1.04 -2.17
C ALA A 451 17.81 1.50 -2.18
N GLU A 452 18.55 1.30 -3.27
CA GLU A 452 19.97 1.64 -3.37
C GLU A 452 20.22 3.07 -3.86
N ARG A 453 19.32 3.65 -4.67
CA ARG A 453 19.49 4.93 -5.38
C ARG A 453 18.25 5.80 -5.23
N ASP A 454 17.56 6.05 -6.34
CA ASP A 454 16.35 6.85 -6.46
C ASP A 454 15.50 6.25 -7.58
N GLU A 455 14.21 6.07 -7.32
CA GLU A 455 13.31 5.46 -8.31
C GLU A 455 13.20 6.32 -9.58
N ASN A 456 13.38 7.64 -9.46
CA ASN A 456 13.29 8.56 -10.60
C ASN A 456 14.46 8.42 -11.59
N TRP A 457 15.47 7.61 -11.30
CA TRP A 457 16.53 7.30 -12.26
C TRP A 457 16.03 6.47 -13.45
N VAL A 458 14.87 5.82 -13.32
CA VAL A 458 14.24 5.09 -14.44
C VAL A 458 13.99 5.97 -15.66
N TYR A 459 13.72 7.27 -15.49
CA TYR A 459 13.46 8.17 -16.61
C TYR A 459 14.74 8.50 -17.42
N PRO A 460 15.82 9.07 -16.83
CA PRO A 460 17.05 9.35 -17.57
C PRO A 460 17.79 8.11 -18.05
N LEU A 461 17.89 7.07 -17.21
CA LEU A 461 18.57 5.84 -17.62
C LEU A 461 17.72 5.02 -18.59
N GLY A 462 16.40 4.97 -18.38
CA GLY A 462 15.49 4.29 -19.29
C GLY A 462 15.46 4.95 -20.67
N ARG A 463 15.41 6.29 -20.75
CA ARG A 463 15.48 7.01 -22.04
C ARG A 463 16.74 6.64 -22.82
N ALA A 464 17.89 6.68 -22.17
CA ALA A 464 19.17 6.30 -22.76
C ALA A 464 19.20 4.82 -23.20
N PHE A 465 18.57 3.92 -22.43
CA PHE A 465 18.42 2.52 -22.79
C PHE A 465 17.56 2.33 -24.05
N ILE A 466 16.43 3.04 -24.17
CA ILE A 466 15.58 2.97 -25.36
C ILE A 466 16.23 3.62 -26.58
N GLU A 467 16.97 4.71 -26.39
CA GLU A 467 17.76 5.34 -27.45
C GLU A 467 18.72 4.33 -28.10
N VAL A 468 19.50 3.59 -27.30
CA VAL A 468 20.43 2.59 -27.86
C VAL A 468 19.70 1.39 -28.47
N LEU A 469 18.59 0.96 -27.87
CA LEU A 469 17.75 -0.11 -28.42
C LEU A 469 17.24 0.27 -29.82
N VAL A 470 16.73 1.48 -29.99
CA VAL A 470 16.25 2.01 -31.27
C VAL A 470 17.40 2.22 -32.26
N ARG A 471 18.52 2.81 -31.83
CA ARG A 471 19.71 2.99 -32.70
C ARG A 471 20.20 1.67 -33.27
N ARG A 472 20.22 0.62 -32.45
CA ARG A 472 20.73 -0.69 -32.85
C ARG A 472 19.74 -1.51 -33.67
N HIS A 473 18.47 -1.49 -33.29
CA HIS A 473 17.46 -2.44 -33.78
C HIS A 473 16.27 -1.80 -34.53
N GLY A 474 16.32 -0.48 -34.74
CA GLY A 474 15.33 0.34 -35.43
C GLY A 474 14.13 0.75 -34.55
N ASP A 475 13.35 1.73 -35.04
CA ASP A 475 12.20 2.31 -34.34
C ASP A 475 11.17 1.27 -33.86
N GLY A 476 11.00 0.15 -34.58
CA GLY A 476 10.08 -0.91 -34.19
C GLY A 476 10.59 -1.84 -33.08
N ALA A 477 11.82 -1.67 -32.58
CA ALA A 477 12.40 -2.56 -31.58
C ALA A 477 11.65 -2.57 -30.23
N PRO A 478 11.27 -1.43 -29.63
CA PRO A 478 10.50 -1.42 -28.39
C PRO A 478 9.18 -2.19 -28.53
N ALA A 479 8.44 -1.96 -29.61
CA ALA A 479 7.19 -2.67 -29.88
C ALA A 479 7.38 -4.19 -30.01
N ARG A 480 8.48 -4.66 -30.62
CA ARG A 480 8.80 -6.10 -30.67
C ARG A 480 9.06 -6.69 -29.29
N VAL A 481 9.77 -5.97 -28.41
CA VAL A 481 10.01 -6.41 -27.02
C VAL A 481 8.71 -6.47 -26.24
N LEU A 482 7.85 -5.46 -26.36
CA LEU A 482 6.53 -5.45 -25.73
C LEU A 482 5.65 -6.61 -26.22
N ALA A 483 5.63 -6.87 -27.53
CA ALA A 483 4.87 -8.00 -28.10
C ALA A 483 5.42 -9.35 -27.62
N ALA A 484 6.74 -9.48 -27.48
CA ALA A 484 7.38 -10.67 -26.94
C ALA A 484 7.04 -10.90 -25.45
N LEU A 485 6.99 -9.82 -24.66
CA LEU A 485 6.56 -9.86 -23.26
C LEU A 485 5.10 -10.31 -23.12
N GLY A 486 4.25 -9.88 -24.06
CA GLY A 486 2.81 -10.14 -24.09
C GLY A 486 2.37 -11.44 -24.77
N ARG A 487 3.29 -12.30 -25.19
CA ARG A 487 2.94 -13.54 -25.91
C ARG A 487 2.18 -14.51 -25.00
N LYS A 488 1.22 -15.23 -25.59
CA LYS A 488 0.34 -16.16 -24.88
C LYS A 488 1.05 -17.39 -24.30
N ASP A 489 2.21 -17.73 -24.86
CA ASP A 489 3.05 -18.85 -24.46
C ASP A 489 4.23 -18.42 -23.58
N ALA A 490 4.19 -17.21 -23.02
CA ALA A 490 5.24 -16.73 -22.12
C ALA A 490 5.30 -17.62 -20.87
N PRO A 491 6.50 -18.05 -20.43
CA PRO A 491 6.62 -18.84 -19.21
C PRO A 491 6.00 -18.14 -18.00
N GLU A 492 5.36 -18.92 -17.12
CA GLU A 492 4.80 -18.41 -15.86
C GLU A 492 5.90 -18.28 -14.79
N GLY A 493 5.77 -17.27 -13.91
CA GLY A 493 6.67 -17.10 -12.77
C GLY A 493 8.08 -16.59 -13.07
N LEU A 494 8.35 -16.09 -14.29
CA LEU A 494 9.60 -15.37 -14.55
C LEU A 494 9.51 -13.95 -14.01
N GLU A 495 10.52 -13.57 -13.22
CA GLU A 495 10.64 -12.25 -12.59
C GLU A 495 12.05 -11.67 -12.81
N GLY A 496 12.19 -10.36 -12.59
CA GLY A 496 13.46 -9.64 -12.69
C GLY A 496 14.22 -9.92 -13.98
N ALA A 497 15.53 -10.14 -13.87
CA ALA A 497 16.43 -10.33 -15.01
C ALA A 497 16.02 -11.48 -15.96
N LEU A 498 15.38 -12.55 -15.46
CA LEU A 498 14.94 -13.67 -16.30
C LEU A 498 13.78 -13.28 -17.21
N ALA A 499 12.83 -12.49 -16.71
CA ALA A 499 11.73 -11.98 -17.53
C ALA A 499 12.24 -11.06 -18.64
N TRP A 500 13.23 -10.21 -18.33
CA TRP A 500 13.89 -9.35 -19.32
C TRP A 500 14.59 -10.17 -20.41
N GLN A 501 15.38 -11.17 -20.01
CA GLN A 501 16.10 -12.02 -20.94
C GLN A 501 15.14 -12.77 -21.88
N ASP A 502 14.06 -13.31 -21.33
CA ASP A 502 13.04 -14.03 -22.11
C ASP A 502 12.36 -13.12 -23.16
N ALA A 503 11.93 -11.92 -22.75
CA ALA A 503 11.29 -10.96 -23.64
C ALA A 503 12.22 -10.51 -24.77
N PHE A 504 13.47 -10.14 -24.45
CA PHE A 504 14.45 -9.70 -25.44
C PHE A 504 14.87 -10.82 -26.39
N GLN A 505 15.18 -12.01 -25.86
CA GLN A 505 15.56 -13.15 -26.69
C GLN A 505 14.45 -13.54 -27.67
N THR A 506 13.20 -13.51 -27.21
CA THR A 506 12.02 -13.79 -28.03
C THR A 506 11.79 -12.72 -29.10
N ALA A 507 12.09 -11.46 -28.79
CA ALA A 507 12.09 -10.36 -29.76
C ALA A 507 13.24 -10.46 -30.78
N GLY A 508 14.13 -11.45 -30.65
CA GLY A 508 15.32 -11.62 -31.49
C GLY A 508 16.42 -10.60 -31.16
N ILE A 509 16.44 -10.11 -29.92
CA ILE A 509 17.35 -9.05 -29.44
C ILE A 509 18.22 -9.62 -28.32
N ASP A 510 19.53 -9.41 -28.43
CA ASP A 510 20.49 -9.80 -27.41
C ASP A 510 20.57 -8.71 -26.34
N LEU A 511 19.93 -8.94 -25.19
CA LEU A 511 19.86 -7.97 -24.08
C LEU A 511 21.26 -7.55 -23.59
N SER A 512 22.23 -8.47 -23.54
CA SER A 512 23.58 -8.15 -23.09
C SER A 512 24.25 -7.16 -24.03
N ARG A 513 24.07 -7.31 -25.35
CA ARG A 513 24.59 -6.35 -26.33
C ARG A 513 23.92 -4.98 -26.24
N VAL A 514 22.63 -4.93 -25.91
CA VAL A 514 21.93 -3.66 -25.68
C VAL A 514 22.51 -2.96 -24.45
N PHE A 515 22.83 -3.69 -23.37
CA PHE A 515 23.51 -3.12 -22.22
C PHE A 515 24.95 -2.67 -22.52
N ASP A 516 25.71 -3.42 -23.31
CA ASP A 516 27.05 -3.01 -23.73
C ASP A 516 27.00 -1.67 -24.49
N ASP A 517 26.08 -1.54 -25.46
CA ASP A 517 25.85 -0.31 -26.21
C ASP A 517 25.33 0.83 -25.30
N PHE A 518 24.46 0.51 -24.33
CA PHE A 518 23.96 1.45 -23.33
C PHE A 518 25.10 2.05 -22.50
N PHE A 519 26.01 1.24 -21.97
CA PHE A 519 27.14 1.75 -21.20
C PHE A 519 28.11 2.55 -22.07
N ALA A 520 28.35 2.10 -23.31
CA ALA A 520 29.17 2.85 -24.27
C ALA A 520 28.54 4.22 -24.60
N TYR A 521 27.22 4.27 -24.76
CA TYR A 521 26.48 5.51 -24.97
C TYR A 521 26.58 6.45 -23.76
N LEU A 522 26.45 5.95 -22.53
CA LEU A 522 26.63 6.76 -21.33
C LEU A 522 28.06 7.27 -21.18
N ASP A 523 29.07 6.48 -21.57
CA ASP A 523 30.47 6.91 -21.59
C ASP A 523 30.70 8.04 -22.62
N GLU A 524 30.06 7.96 -23.80
CA GLU A 524 30.05 9.04 -24.78
C GLU A 524 29.40 10.32 -24.23
N GLN A 525 28.23 10.20 -23.58
CA GLN A 525 27.58 11.36 -22.96
C GLN A 525 28.41 11.94 -21.80
N ALA A 526 29.09 11.10 -21.01
CA ALA A 526 29.99 11.56 -19.96
C ALA A 526 31.16 12.38 -20.53
N LEU A 527 31.72 11.97 -21.67
CA LEU A 527 32.74 12.75 -22.38
C LEU A 527 32.19 14.05 -22.97
N ARG A 528 30.98 14.00 -23.54
CA ARG A 528 30.31 15.17 -24.13
C ARG A 528 30.01 16.26 -23.12
N HIS A 529 29.54 15.87 -21.94
CA HIS A 529 29.16 16.78 -20.84
C HIS A 529 30.23 16.87 -19.76
N ALA A 530 31.47 16.48 -20.04
CA ALA A 530 32.56 16.43 -19.06
C ALA A 530 32.75 17.76 -18.32
N SER A 531 32.67 18.90 -19.01
CA SER A 531 32.81 20.21 -18.37
C SER A 531 31.75 20.49 -17.30
N VAL A 532 30.50 20.06 -17.54
CA VAL A 532 29.41 20.20 -16.56
C VAL A 532 29.61 19.18 -15.44
N ILE A 533 29.84 17.91 -15.78
CA ILE A 533 30.00 16.82 -14.81
C ILE A 533 31.17 17.06 -13.86
N ASP A 534 32.32 17.50 -14.37
CA ASP A 534 33.52 17.83 -13.58
C ASP A 534 33.29 19.03 -12.65
N SER A 535 32.31 19.88 -12.95
CA SER A 535 31.92 21.00 -12.09
C SER A 535 30.93 20.60 -10.98
N LEU A 536 30.31 19.41 -11.05
CA LEU A 536 29.32 18.97 -10.06
C LEU A 536 30.02 18.39 -8.82
N PRO A 537 29.98 19.07 -7.66
CA PRO A 537 30.59 18.54 -6.44
C PRO A 537 29.89 17.25 -5.96
N ARG A 538 30.56 16.48 -5.09
CA ARG A 538 29.93 15.33 -4.42
C ARG A 538 29.56 15.70 -2.99
N PRO A 539 28.28 15.96 -2.68
CA PRO A 539 27.90 16.35 -1.33
C PRO A 539 28.14 15.20 -0.35
N ARG A 540 28.73 15.50 0.81
CA ARG A 540 28.96 14.55 1.91
C ARG A 540 28.27 15.02 3.18
N GLY A 541 27.77 14.11 4.00
CA GLY A 541 27.11 14.48 5.25
C GLY A 541 28.11 14.66 6.39
N ALA A 542 28.09 15.83 7.02
CA ALA A 542 28.65 16.06 8.34
C ALA A 542 27.54 15.93 9.38
N VAL A 543 27.76 15.03 10.35
CA VAL A 543 26.82 14.80 11.45
C VAL A 543 27.04 15.83 12.54
N GLU A 544 26.00 16.59 12.86
CA GLU A 544 25.96 17.51 13.99
C GLU A 544 25.04 16.96 15.08
N ARG A 545 25.40 17.19 16.34
CA ARG A 545 24.58 16.79 17.49
C ARG A 545 24.29 18.01 18.35
N LYS A 546 23.02 18.26 18.65
CA LYS A 546 22.60 19.39 19.49
C LYS A 546 21.28 19.08 20.19
N ASP A 547 21.25 19.24 21.51
CA ASP A 547 20.04 19.06 22.34
C ASP A 547 19.34 17.72 22.07
N GLU A 548 20.12 16.61 22.11
CA GLU A 548 19.70 15.22 21.78
C GLU A 548 19.33 14.94 20.32
N ARG A 549 19.29 15.96 19.47
CA ARG A 549 18.98 15.82 18.04
C ARG A 549 20.22 15.54 17.21
N VAL A 550 20.00 14.84 16.10
CA VAL A 550 21.03 14.56 15.09
C VAL A 550 20.69 15.35 13.84
N GLY A 551 21.62 16.18 13.37
CA GLY A 551 21.48 16.97 12.16
C GLY A 551 22.46 16.54 11.08
N ILE A 552 22.01 16.51 9.84
CA ILE A 552 22.89 16.29 8.68
C ILE A 552 23.13 17.61 7.98
N ARG A 553 24.38 18.08 7.98
CA ARG A 553 24.84 19.22 7.17
C ARG A 553 25.60 18.70 5.95
N ALA A 554 25.24 19.16 4.76
CA ALA A 554 25.99 18.86 3.56
C ALA A 554 27.30 19.66 3.50
N VAL A 555 28.38 18.96 3.20
CA VAL A 555 29.71 19.50 2.90
C VAL A 555 30.00 19.19 1.44
N VAL A 556 30.23 20.23 0.65
CA VAL A 556 30.62 20.12 -0.76
C VAL A 556 32.09 20.49 -0.93
N ASP A 557 32.77 19.80 -1.84
CA ASP A 557 34.21 19.95 -2.13
C ASP A 557 34.52 21.04 -3.17
N GLY A 558 33.49 21.69 -3.71
CA GLY A 558 33.60 22.76 -4.68
C GLY A 558 32.38 23.68 -4.68
N PRO A 559 32.43 24.78 -5.45
CA PRO A 559 31.26 25.62 -5.66
C PRO A 559 30.15 24.83 -6.33
N ILE A 560 28.91 25.04 -5.90
CA ILE A 560 27.73 24.47 -6.56
C ILE A 560 27.46 25.31 -7.83
N PRO A 561 27.38 24.71 -9.02
CA PRO A 561 27.10 25.45 -10.25
C PRO A 561 25.76 26.19 -10.21
N GLU A 562 25.63 27.23 -11.04
CA GLU A 562 24.38 28.00 -11.15
C GLU A 562 23.19 27.10 -11.54
N GLY A 563 22.05 27.31 -10.91
CA GLY A 563 20.84 26.50 -11.11
C GLY A 563 20.84 25.16 -10.36
N TRP A 564 21.96 24.75 -9.77
CA TRP A 564 22.04 23.55 -8.94
C TRP A 564 21.89 23.88 -7.46
N ARG A 565 21.31 22.95 -6.70
CA ARG A 565 21.22 23.06 -5.23
C ARG A 565 21.42 21.71 -4.55
N VAL A 566 21.95 21.76 -3.34
CA VAL A 566 22.05 20.57 -2.49
C VAL A 566 20.68 20.26 -1.90
N VAL A 567 20.34 18.97 -1.87
CA VAL A 567 19.17 18.44 -1.20
C VAL A 567 19.53 17.29 -0.27
N CYS A 568 18.71 17.05 0.74
CA CYS A 568 18.85 15.95 1.70
C CYS A 568 17.51 15.25 1.87
N ARG A 569 17.49 13.92 1.99
CA ARG A 569 16.31 13.14 2.39
C ARG A 569 16.70 12.06 3.37
N PHE A 570 15.70 11.50 4.05
CA PHE A 570 15.87 10.55 5.15
C PHE A 570 14.95 9.36 4.96
N ARG A 571 15.29 8.23 5.58
CA ARG A 571 14.39 7.08 5.68
C ARG A 571 14.54 6.40 7.05
N PRO A 572 13.48 5.77 7.58
CA PRO A 572 13.55 5.05 8.85
C PRO A 572 14.54 3.89 8.83
N GLU A 573 14.49 3.06 7.78
CA GLU A 573 15.20 1.78 7.69
C GLU A 573 15.88 1.60 6.33
N GLU A 574 16.77 0.60 6.22
CA GLU A 574 17.46 0.31 4.95
C GLU A 574 16.50 -0.12 3.84
N THR A 575 15.43 -0.80 4.22
CA THR A 575 14.41 -1.37 3.34
C THR A 575 13.13 -0.54 3.32
N SER A 576 13.18 0.72 3.78
CA SER A 576 12.01 1.60 3.75
C SER A 576 11.47 1.77 2.34
N GLU A 577 10.15 1.74 2.22
CA GLU A 577 9.46 1.95 0.96
C GLU A 577 9.59 3.42 0.52
N PRO A 578 9.49 3.73 -0.79
CA PRO A 578 9.65 5.10 -1.29
C PRO A 578 8.75 6.14 -0.63
N HIS A 579 7.53 5.74 -0.21
CA HIS A 579 6.57 6.63 0.44
C HIS A 579 6.93 6.95 1.90
N GLU A 580 7.83 6.17 2.52
CA GLU A 580 8.36 6.41 3.87
C GLU A 580 9.58 7.34 3.85
N VAL A 581 10.03 7.76 2.65
CA VAL A 581 11.18 8.64 2.48
C VAL A 581 10.77 10.07 2.78
N ASP A 582 11.42 10.64 3.78
CA ASP A 582 11.17 12.00 4.26
C ASP A 582 12.11 13.01 3.57
N GLY A 583 11.53 13.91 2.77
CA GLY A 583 12.23 14.94 1.99
C GLY A 583 11.75 15.00 0.53
N PRO A 584 12.50 15.65 -0.39
CA PRO A 584 13.81 16.27 -0.21
C PRO A 584 13.78 17.66 0.43
N TYR A 585 14.66 17.88 1.41
CA TYR A 585 14.94 19.16 2.04
C TYR A 585 16.01 19.94 1.28
N SER A 586 15.70 21.18 0.90
CA SER A 586 16.61 22.04 0.16
C SER A 586 17.65 22.73 1.06
N GLY A 587 18.87 22.88 0.55
CA GLY A 587 19.95 23.63 1.18
C GLY A 587 20.93 22.75 1.95
N PRO A 588 22.04 23.34 2.43
CA PRO A 588 23.15 22.60 3.04
C PRO A 588 22.85 22.10 4.46
N GLY A 589 21.69 22.39 5.05
CA GLY A 589 21.37 22.01 6.42
C GLY A 589 22.07 22.88 7.49
N PRO A 590 22.17 22.41 8.76
CA PRO A 590 21.83 21.06 9.20
C PRO A 590 20.32 20.80 9.19
N HIS A 591 19.93 19.65 8.64
CA HIS A 591 18.56 19.13 8.70
C HIS A 591 18.43 18.26 9.94
N TRP A 592 17.78 18.79 10.98
CA TRP A 592 17.69 18.18 12.31
C TRP A 592 16.62 17.09 12.37
N ARG A 593 16.94 16.00 13.08
CA ARG A 593 16.02 14.91 13.40
C ARG A 593 15.93 14.68 14.90
N GLU A 594 14.70 14.54 15.37
CA GLU A 594 14.36 14.25 16.75
C GLU A 594 14.66 12.76 17.06
N PRO A 595 14.99 12.40 18.31
CA PRO A 595 15.24 11.00 18.69
C PRO A 595 14.10 10.04 18.36
N SER A 596 12.85 10.54 18.35
CA SER A 596 11.66 9.76 18.00
C SER A 596 11.58 9.39 16.52
N GLU A 597 12.30 10.10 15.66
CA GLU A 597 12.35 9.86 14.20
C GLU A 597 13.46 8.86 13.82
N LEU A 598 14.20 8.34 14.81
CA LEU A 598 15.33 7.44 14.60
C LEU A 598 14.92 5.98 14.88
N SER A 599 14.93 5.13 13.86
CA SER A 599 14.71 3.69 14.06
C SER A 599 15.91 3.07 14.79
N GLU A 600 15.71 2.59 16.01
CA GLU A 600 16.75 2.00 16.87
C GLU A 600 17.97 2.92 17.13
N GLY A 601 17.80 4.24 17.01
CA GLY A 601 18.92 5.20 17.10
C GLY A 601 19.83 5.22 15.87
N ASN A 602 19.36 4.68 14.75
CA ASN A 602 19.96 4.78 13.43
C ASN A 602 19.26 5.89 12.63
N LEU A 603 20.04 6.60 11.81
CA LEU A 603 19.56 7.60 10.87
C LEU A 603 20.09 7.27 9.49
N TRP A 604 19.22 6.92 8.56
CA TRP A 604 19.58 6.83 7.15
C TRP A 604 19.32 8.17 6.47
N TYR A 605 20.33 8.67 5.78
CA TYR A 605 20.21 9.90 5.00
C TYR A 605 20.80 9.72 3.60
N GLN A 606 20.32 10.54 2.67
CA GLN A 606 20.84 10.63 1.33
C GLN A 606 20.98 12.09 0.93
N LEU A 607 22.17 12.46 0.47
CA LEU A 607 22.43 13.78 -0.09
C LEU A 607 22.40 13.71 -1.61
N GLY A 608 22.00 14.80 -2.25
CA GLY A 608 21.99 14.89 -3.70
C GLY A 608 22.20 16.31 -4.19
N LEU A 609 22.41 16.42 -5.50
CA LEU A 609 22.38 17.68 -6.23
C LEU A 609 21.15 17.72 -7.13
N GLN A 610 20.25 18.67 -6.88
CA GLN A 610 19.11 18.93 -7.73
C GLN A 610 19.50 19.93 -8.82
N GLY A 611 19.31 19.55 -10.08
CA GLY A 611 19.54 20.42 -11.24
C GLY A 611 18.39 21.40 -11.49
N PRO A 612 18.54 22.30 -12.47
CA PRO A 612 17.56 23.36 -12.76
C PRO A 612 16.19 22.84 -13.20
N HIS A 613 16.13 21.64 -13.79
CA HIS A 613 14.89 20.98 -14.23
C HIS A 613 14.32 20.00 -13.19
N GLY A 614 14.76 20.08 -11.93
CA GLY A 614 14.17 19.34 -10.82
C GLY A 614 14.71 17.91 -10.59
N PHE A 615 15.41 17.31 -11.55
CA PHE A 615 16.06 16.01 -11.36
C PHE A 615 17.17 16.07 -10.31
N VAL A 616 17.25 15.02 -9.49
CA VAL A 616 18.23 14.92 -8.41
C VAL A 616 19.24 13.82 -8.68
N LEU A 617 20.51 14.19 -8.67
CA LEU A 617 21.63 13.26 -8.64
C LEU A 617 21.97 12.95 -7.18
N TYR A 618 21.36 11.90 -6.64
CA TYR A 618 21.63 11.42 -5.28
C TYR A 618 22.93 10.64 -5.18
N GLU A 619 23.62 10.79 -4.06
CA GLU A 619 24.69 9.92 -3.60
C GLU A 619 24.11 8.64 -2.96
N PRO A 620 24.90 7.59 -2.73
CA PRO A 620 24.42 6.40 -2.01
C PRO A 620 23.88 6.71 -0.61
N TRP A 621 22.87 5.96 -0.18
CA TRP A 621 22.34 6.01 1.19
C TRP A 621 23.44 5.79 2.22
N THR A 622 23.44 6.61 3.28
CA THR A 622 24.42 6.53 4.36
C THR A 622 23.73 6.37 5.70
N LEU A 623 24.18 5.37 6.46
CA LEU A 623 23.75 5.13 7.84
C LEU A 623 24.61 5.89 8.84
N VAL A 624 23.97 6.59 9.77
CA VAL A 624 24.59 7.23 10.94
C VAL A 624 24.01 6.64 12.21
N ARG A 625 24.88 6.24 13.13
CA ARG A 625 24.48 5.86 14.49
C ARG A 625 24.41 7.12 15.35
N ALA A 626 23.24 7.40 15.89
CA ALA A 626 23.00 8.58 16.73
C ALA A 626 23.69 8.48 18.10
N ARG A 627 23.95 7.25 18.57
CA ARG A 627 24.56 6.93 19.88
C ARG A 627 26.08 7.00 19.89
#